data_AF-A0A951D201-F1
#
_entry.id   AF-A0A951D201-F1
#
_cell.length_a   1.000
_cell.length_b   1.000
_cell.length_c   1.000
_cell.angle_alpha   90.00
_cell.angle_beta   90.00
_cell.angle_gamma   90.00
#
_symmetry.space_group_name_H-M   'P 1'
#
loop_
_entity.id
_entity.type
_entity.pdbx_description
1 polymer ?
#
loop_
_entity_poly.entity_id
_entity_poly.type
_entity_poly.pdbx_seq_one_letter_code
_entity_poly.pdbx_strand_id
1 'polypeptide(L)' 'TQPGSPRLLRSREEIKGWLEDMYGRDMSHTVEHKVLDNAGAAYTQACRYPDGTNVLCATVLALDSGQISDQTVIQVWDEQ' A
#
# COMPACT_ATOMS: atom_id res chain seq x y z
N THR A 1 11.22 -5.83 -6.01
CA THR A 1 11.07 -7.14 -6.70
C THR A 1 10.64 -6.88 -8.13
N GLN A 2 11.00 -7.74 -9.08
CA GLN A 2 10.54 -7.59 -10.47
C GLN A 2 9.01 -7.79 -10.54
N PRO A 3 8.28 -7.15 -11.47
CA PRO A 3 6.81 -7.24 -11.56
C PRO A 3 6.29 -8.68 -11.66
N GLY A 4 7.05 -9.57 -12.29
CA GLY A 4 6.70 -11.00 -12.43
C GLY A 4 6.93 -11.85 -11.16
N SER A 5 7.42 -11.27 -10.07
CA SER A 5 7.63 -11.98 -8.80
C SER A 5 7.29 -11.06 -7.62
N PRO A 6 6.02 -10.65 -7.48
CA PRO A 6 5.60 -9.77 -6.41
C PRO A 6 5.74 -10.46 -5.05
N ARG A 7 5.96 -9.67 -4.01
CA ARG A 7 5.77 -10.16 -2.64
C ARG A 7 4.29 -10.45 -2.45
N LEU A 8 3.96 -11.65 -2.00
CA LEU A 8 2.59 -12.07 -1.79
C LEU A 8 2.39 -12.47 -0.32
N LEU A 9 1.42 -11.83 0.33
CA LEU A 9 1.02 -12.11 1.71
C LEU A 9 -0.41 -12.67 1.66
N ARG A 10 -0.66 -13.82 2.28
CA ARG A 10 -1.97 -14.49 2.21
C ARG A 10 -2.62 -14.65 3.58
N SER A 11 -1.84 -14.84 4.63
CA SER A 11 -2.38 -15.02 5.97
C SER A 11 -2.56 -13.69 6.70
N ARG A 12 -3.50 -13.66 7.65
CA ARG A 12 -3.69 -12.48 8.52
C ARG A 12 -2.44 -12.15 9.33
N GLU A 13 -1.67 -13.17 9.71
CA GLU A 13 -0.42 -12.98 10.48
C GLU A 13 0.68 -12.35 9.61
N GLU A 14 0.85 -12.84 8.37
CA GLU A 14 1.79 -12.27 7.41
C GLU A 14 1.45 -10.80 7.10
N ILE A 15 0.17 -10.51 6.86
CA ILE A 15 -0.32 -9.16 6.60
C ILE A 15 -0.11 -8.28 7.83
N LYS A 16 -0.50 -8.75 9.02
CA LYS A 16 -0.32 -8.01 10.28
C LYS A 16 1.15 -7.65 10.50
N GLY A 17 2.06 -8.61 10.42
CA GLY A 17 3.48 -8.36 10.63
C GLY A 17 4.06 -7.36 9.64
N TRP A 18 3.60 -7.39 8.38
CA TRP A 18 3.99 -6.40 7.39
C TRP A 18 3.45 -4.99 7.69
N LEU A 19 2.18 -4.88 8.10
CA LEU A 19 1.58 -3.59 8.47
C LEU A 19 2.25 -3.01 9.72
N GLU A 20 2.56 -3.83 10.72
CA GLU A 20 3.25 -3.40 11.94
C GLU A 20 4.67 -2.90 11.65
N ASP A 21 5.43 -3.59 10.77
CA ASP A 21 6.75 -3.11 10.32
C ASP A 21 6.64 -1.81 9.50
N MET A 22 5.70 -1.73 8.55
CA MET A 22 5.57 -0.57 7.68
C MET A 22 5.12 0.68 8.46
N TYR A 23 4.07 0.57 9.26
CA TYR A 23 3.50 1.71 9.99
C TYR A 23 4.18 1.98 11.34
N GLY A 24 5.07 1.09 11.80
CA GLY A 24 5.96 1.37 12.92
C GLY A 24 7.10 2.33 12.57
N ARG A 25 7.35 2.56 11.28
CA ARG A 25 8.36 3.51 10.80
C ARG A 25 7.79 4.92 10.87
N ASP A 26 8.61 5.87 11.32
CA ASP A 26 8.25 7.28 11.21
C ASP A 26 8.22 7.67 9.72
N MET A 27 7.04 8.00 9.21
CA MET A 27 6.84 8.56 7.88
C MET A 27 5.51 9.30 7.80
N SER A 28 5.45 10.30 6.92
CA SER A 28 4.17 10.92 6.57
C SER A 28 3.45 10.11 5.49
N HIS A 29 2.12 10.17 5.50
CA HIS A 29 1.25 9.52 4.54
C HIS A 29 0.15 10.48 4.07
N THR A 30 0.08 10.76 2.77
CA THR A 30 -0.98 11.59 2.18
C THR A 30 -1.68 10.80 1.08
N VAL A 31 -2.98 10.54 1.26
CA VAL A 31 -3.81 9.94 0.22
C VAL A 31 -4.32 11.04 -0.71
N GLU A 32 -4.11 10.86 -2.01
CA GLU A 32 -4.42 11.88 -3.02
C GLU A 32 -5.62 11.47 -3.88
N HIS A 33 -5.39 11.05 -5.12
CA HIS A 33 -6.44 10.69 -6.06
C HIS A 33 -7.13 9.41 -5.60
N LYS A 34 -8.46 9.43 -5.48
CA LYS A 34 -9.26 8.31 -4.98
C LYS A 34 -10.47 8.07 -5.88
N VAL A 35 -10.71 6.80 -6.19
CA VAL A 35 -11.95 6.30 -6.80
C VAL A 35 -12.47 5.13 -5.95
N LEU A 36 -13.76 5.04 -5.72
CA LEU A 36 -14.38 3.96 -4.95
C LEU A 36 -15.81 3.69 -5.38
N ASP A 37 -16.24 2.46 -5.16
CA ASP A 37 -17.63 2.02 -5.26
C ASP A 37 -17.92 0.97 -4.17
N ASN A 38 -19.01 0.21 -4.32
CA ASN A 38 -19.38 -0.84 -3.37
C ASN A 38 -18.48 -2.09 -3.43
N ALA A 39 -17.76 -2.29 -4.52
CA ALA A 39 -16.93 -3.46 -4.76
C ALA A 39 -15.44 -3.21 -4.45
N GLY A 40 -15.00 -1.96 -4.37
CA GLY A 40 -13.59 -1.68 -4.12
C GLY A 40 -13.22 -0.20 -4.09
N ALA A 41 -11.91 0.04 -4.05
CA ALA A 41 -11.32 1.35 -4.17
C ALA A 41 -9.96 1.30 -4.87
N ALA A 42 -9.57 2.41 -5.49
CA ALA A 42 -8.21 2.65 -5.92
C ALA A 42 -7.76 4.04 -5.50
N TYR A 43 -6.50 4.17 -5.10
CA TYR A 43 -5.95 5.46 -4.70
C TYR A 43 -4.46 5.57 -4.94
N THR A 44 -3.99 6.82 -5.06
CA THR A 44 -2.57 7.16 -4.95
C THR A 44 -2.26 7.66 -3.55
N GLN A 45 -1.04 7.39 -3.09
CA GLN A 45 -0.57 7.82 -1.78
C GLN A 45 0.89 8.27 -1.88
N ALA A 46 1.16 9.50 -1.46
CA ALA A 46 2.50 10.02 -1.30
C ALA A 46 2.97 9.76 0.15
N CYS A 47 4.14 9.17 0.28
CA CYS A 47 4.81 8.94 1.56
C CYS A 47 6.15 9.67 1.57
N ARG A 48 6.55 10.18 2.73
CA ARG A 48 7.86 10.80 2.92
C ARG A 48 8.50 10.36 4.23
N TYR A 49 9.72 9.85 4.13
CA TYR A 49 10.55 9.45 5.25
C TYR A 49 11.28 10.65 5.87
N PRO A 50 11.71 10.56 7.15
CA PRO A 50 12.45 11.61 7.84
C PRO A 50 13.77 11.99 7.16
N ASP A 51 14.40 11.05 6.45
CA ASP A 51 15.62 11.29 5.67
C ASP A 51 15.38 12.06 4.36
N GLY A 52 14.11 12.35 4.04
CA GLY A 52 13.70 13.07 2.85
C GLY A 52 13.31 12.17 1.66
N THR A 53 13.50 10.85 1.75
CA THR A 53 13.12 9.89 0.71
C THR A 53 11.62 9.93 0.45
N ASN A 54 11.21 10.06 -0.82
CA ASN A 54 9.81 10.00 -1.21
C ASN A 54 9.47 8.61 -1.78
N VAL A 55 8.23 8.20 -1.53
CA VAL A 55 7.62 7.01 -2.13
C VAL A 55 6.24 7.36 -2.62
N LEU A 56 5.95 7.06 -3.88
CA LEU A 56 4.61 7.14 -4.45
C LEU A 56 4.04 5.72 -4.56
N CYS A 57 2.86 5.53 -3.98
CA CYS A 57 2.12 4.28 -4.05
C CYS A 57 0.89 4.45 -4.96
N ALA A 58 0.59 3.42 -5.75
CA ALA A 58 -0.71 3.21 -6.37
C ALA A 58 -1.31 1.91 -5.83
N THR A 59 -2.49 2.01 -5.22
CA THR A 59 -3.16 0.91 -4.53
C THR A 59 -4.51 0.64 -5.17
N VAL A 60 -4.82 -0.63 -5.39
CA VAL A 60 -6.16 -1.11 -5.75
C VAL A 60 -6.57 -2.17 -4.72
N LEU A 61 -7.79 -2.05 -4.19
CA LEU A 61 -8.36 -3.02 -3.26
C LEU A 61 -9.76 -3.44 -3.67
N ALA A 62 -10.09 -4.70 -3.37
CA ALA A 62 -11.43 -5.25 -3.48
C ALA A 62 -12.06 -5.34 -2.08
N LEU A 63 -13.37 -5.17 -2.02
CA LEU A 63 -14.17 -5.30 -0.81
C LEU A 63 -15.10 -6.50 -0.94
N ASP A 64 -15.15 -7.30 0.12
CA ASP A 64 -16.20 -8.29 0.36
C ASP A 64 -16.87 -7.96 1.69
N SER A 65 -18.19 -7.75 1.66
CA SER A 65 -18.99 -7.47 2.86
C SER A 65 -18.44 -6.30 3.71
N GLY A 66 -17.89 -5.28 3.03
CA GLY A 66 -17.30 -4.09 3.64
C GLY A 66 -15.89 -4.29 4.22
N GLN A 67 -15.26 -5.45 4.00
CA GLN A 67 -13.89 -5.75 4.41
C GLN A 67 -12.98 -5.88 3.20
N ILE A 68 -11.70 -5.55 3.34
CA ILE A 68 -10.71 -5.75 2.26
C ILE A 68 -10.52 -7.27 2.06
N SER A 69 -10.88 -7.77 0.89
CA SER A 69 -10.64 -9.17 0.50
C SER A 69 -9.27 -9.33 -0.17
N ASP A 70 -8.87 -8.34 -0.97
CA ASP A 70 -7.65 -8.34 -1.76
C ASP A 70 -7.08 -6.93 -1.90
N GLN A 71 -5.75 -6.82 -1.95
CA GLN A 71 -5.06 -5.55 -2.17
C GLN A 71 -3.82 -5.76 -3.02
N THR A 72 -3.64 -4.92 -4.04
CA THR A 72 -2.41 -4.82 -4.82
C THR A 72 -1.84 -3.42 -4.67
N VAL A 73 -0.54 -3.33 -4.40
CA VAL A 73 0.18 -2.06 -4.26
C VAL A 73 1.40 -2.06 -5.18
N ILE A 74 1.54 -0.99 -5.94
CA ILE A 74 2.79 -0.66 -6.66
C ILE A 74 3.43 0.51 -5.92
N GLN A 75 4.72 0.40 -5.64
CA GLN A 75 5.49 1.44 -4.98
C GLN A 75 6.64 1.86 -5.89
N VAL A 76 6.78 3.16 -6.08
CA VAL A 76 7.92 3.78 -6.74
C VAL A 76 8.64 4.62 -5.71
N TRP A 77 9.94 4.38 -5.57
CA TRP A 77 10.81 5.07 -4.62
C TRP A 77 11.68 6.04 -5.42
N ASP A 78 12.06 7.16 -4.80
CA ASP A 78 13.14 7.98 -5.36
C ASP A 78 14.36 7.08 -5.61
N GLU A 79 14.94 7.20 -6.80
CA GLU A 79 16.20 6.55 -7.11
C GLU A 79 17.33 7.28 -6.36
N GLN A 80 18.28 6.53 -5.78
CA GLN A 80 19.54 7.11 -5.30
C GLN A 80 20.43 7.53 -6.46
#